data_AF-A0A9D5U7X5-F1
#
_entry.id   AF-A0A9D5U7X5-F1
#
_cell.length_a   1.000
_cell.length_b   1.000
_cell.length_c   1.000
_cell.angle_alpha   90.00
_cell.angle_beta   90.00
_cell.angle_gamma   90.00
#
_symmetry.space_group_name_H-M   'P 1'
#
loop_
_entity.id
_entity.type
_entity.pdbx_description
1 polymer ?
#
loop_
_entity_poly.entity_id
_entity_poly.type
_entity_poly.pdbx_seq_one_letter_code
_entity_poly.pdbx_strand_id
1 'polypeptide(L)'
;MILTQRNILGGPERDLAAAIVLRRALQAECVPIEVPGLDELDVMLALGGSITPSAGQAGVRNVRFSRSRRRITATVTVPAAELDAATPELDALLPHLAELAATVASRCVPAEPDAVRAALAGAFERAVAAAARR
;
A
#
# COMPACT_ATOMS: atom_id res chain seq x y z
N MET A 1 -6.33 -4.05 -12.98
CA MET A 1 -4.85 -4.15 -12.71
C MET A 1 -4.60 -5.26 -11.68
N ILE A 2 -3.46 -5.94 -11.69
CA ILE A 2 -3.10 -6.92 -10.64
C ILE A 2 -2.34 -6.22 -9.52
N LEU A 3 -2.82 -6.32 -8.28
CA LEU A 3 -2.05 -5.93 -7.09
C LEU A 3 -1.41 -7.17 -6.46
N THR A 4 -0.09 -7.15 -6.33
CA THR A 4 0.66 -8.14 -5.54
C THR A 4 1.18 -7.46 -4.28
N GLN A 5 1.13 -8.17 -3.16
CA GLN A 5 1.55 -7.65 -1.87
C GLN A 5 2.43 -8.65 -1.14
N ARG A 6 3.56 -8.16 -0.61
CA ARG A 6 4.43 -8.85 0.35
C ARG A 6 4.46 -8.04 1.64
N ASN A 7 4.58 -8.73 2.77
CA ASN A 7 4.63 -8.10 4.09
C ASN A 7 5.94 -8.43 4.78
N ILE A 8 6.57 -7.42 5.38
CA ILE A 8 7.64 -7.54 6.35
C ILE A 8 7.08 -6.97 7.65
N LEU A 9 6.89 -7.84 8.64
CA LEU A 9 6.38 -7.46 9.97
C LEU A 9 7.55 -7.43 10.94
N GLY A 10 7.78 -6.28 11.56
CA GLY A 10 8.71 -6.11 12.66
C GLY A 10 8.04 -6.43 13.99
N GLY A 11 8.77 -7.09 14.89
CA GLY A 11 8.34 -7.39 16.26
C GLY A 11 7.27 -8.49 16.39
N PRO A 12 7.16 -9.11 17.58
CA PRO A 12 6.22 -10.21 17.84
C PRO A 12 4.76 -9.76 18.03
N GLU A 13 4.52 -8.46 18.23
CA GLU A 13 3.19 -7.87 18.49
C GLU A 13 2.29 -7.79 17.24
N ARG A 14 2.85 -7.97 16.03
CA ARG A 14 2.13 -7.67 14.78
C ARG A 14 1.26 -8.82 14.33
N ASP A 15 -0.02 -8.51 14.10
CA ASP A 15 -1.01 -9.48 13.66
C ASP A 15 -0.83 -9.87 12.18
N LEU A 16 -0.34 -11.09 11.95
CA LEU A 16 -0.26 -11.67 10.62
C LEU A 16 -1.63 -11.85 9.96
N ALA A 17 -2.70 -12.07 10.75
CA ALA A 17 -4.05 -12.22 10.23
C ALA A 17 -4.56 -10.90 9.63
N ALA A 18 -4.39 -9.77 10.32
CA ALA A 18 -4.68 -8.44 9.79
C ALA A 18 -3.94 -8.17 8.46
N ALA A 19 -2.65 -8.52 8.37
CA ALA A 19 -1.87 -8.36 7.14
C ALA A 19 -2.38 -9.22 5.96
N ILE A 20 -2.87 -10.44 6.24
CA ILE A 20 -3.48 -11.32 5.23
C ILE A 20 -4.84 -10.77 4.78
N VAL A 21 -5.65 -10.27 5.71
CA VAL A 21 -6.96 -9.68 5.42
C VAL A 21 -6.79 -8.42 4.57
N LEU A 22 -5.88 -7.53 4.97
CA LEU A 22 -5.54 -6.33 4.21
C LEU A 22 -5.12 -6.69 2.78
N ARG A 23 -4.26 -7.69 2.61
CA ARG A 23 -3.85 -8.16 1.28
C ARG A 23 -5.04 -8.56 0.41
N ARG A 24 -5.96 -9.36 0.96
CA ARG A 24 -7.15 -9.79 0.21
C ARG A 24 -8.05 -8.62 -0.16
N ALA A 25 -8.23 -7.69 0.78
CA ALA A 25 -9.04 -6.49 0.57
C ALA A 25 -8.43 -5.59 -0.51
N LEU A 26 -7.12 -5.31 -0.45
CA LEU A 26 -6.41 -4.51 -1.46
C LEU A 26 -6.48 -5.16 -2.84
N GLN A 27 -6.33 -6.48 -2.92
CA GLN A 27 -6.49 -7.20 -4.19
C GLN A 27 -7.91 -7.05 -4.74
N ALA A 28 -8.93 -7.25 -3.93
CA ALA A 28 -10.33 -7.14 -4.36
C ALA A 28 -10.69 -5.72 -4.82
N GLU A 29 -10.27 -4.70 -4.07
CA GLU A 29 -10.59 -3.29 -4.35
C GLU A 29 -9.81 -2.73 -5.55
N CYS A 30 -8.60 -3.23 -5.82
CA CYS A 30 -7.79 -2.78 -6.97
C CYS A 30 -8.06 -3.54 -8.28
N VAL A 31 -8.68 -4.72 -8.24
CA VAL A 31 -9.09 -5.48 -9.44
C VAL A 31 -9.89 -4.63 -10.44
N PRO A 32 -10.97 -3.91 -10.05
CA PRO A 32 -11.79 -3.14 -10.98
C PRO A 32 -11.11 -1.86 -11.49
N ILE A 33 -9.96 -1.48 -10.93
CA ILE A 33 -9.26 -0.26 -11.33
C ILE A 33 -8.40 -0.53 -12.56
N GLU A 34 -8.66 0.25 -13.60
CA GLU A 34 -7.84 0.33 -14.79
C GLU A 34 -6.90 1.53 -14.69
N VAL A 35 -5.60 1.26 -14.83
CA VAL A 35 -4.56 2.29 -14.88
C VAL A 35 -3.86 2.15 -16.23
N PRO A 36 -4.09 3.07 -17.17
CA PRO A 36 -3.41 3.04 -18.47
C PRO A 36 -1.89 2.95 -18.30
N GLY A 37 -1.26 1.99 -19.00
CA GLY A 37 0.18 1.78 -18.93
C GLY A 37 0.66 0.96 -17.72
N LEU A 38 -0.24 0.42 -16.90
CA LEU A 38 0.08 -0.38 -15.72
C LEU A 38 -0.79 -1.64 -15.66
N ASP A 39 -0.12 -2.78 -15.71
CA ASP A 39 -0.75 -4.09 -15.59
C ASP A 39 -0.59 -4.64 -14.18
N GLU A 40 0.52 -4.30 -13.50
CA GLU A 40 0.84 -4.82 -12.17
C GLU A 40 1.41 -3.76 -11.21
N LEU A 41 0.89 -3.78 -9.98
CA LEU A 41 1.39 -3.01 -8.84
C LEU A 41 1.89 -3.99 -7.77
N ASP A 42 3.21 -4.11 -7.62
CA ASP A 42 3.90 -4.97 -6.65
C ASP A 42 4.35 -4.15 -5.44
N VAL A 43 3.66 -4.35 -4.32
CA VAL A 43 3.85 -3.58 -3.10
C VAL A 43 4.48 -4.44 -2.01
N MET A 44 5.56 -3.95 -1.41
CA MET A 44 6.09 -4.49 -0.17
C MET A 44 5.68 -3.59 0.99
N LEU A 45 4.83 -4.07 1.88
CA LEU A 45 4.52 -3.37 3.13
C LEU A 45 5.55 -3.76 4.19
N ALA A 46 6.23 -2.77 4.76
CA ALA A 46 7.18 -2.95 5.85
C ALA A 46 6.64 -2.24 7.09
N LEU A 47 6.07 -3.01 8.02
CA LEU A 47 5.41 -2.51 9.22
C LEU A 47 6.30 -2.79 10.44
N GLY A 48 6.68 -1.77 11.19
CA GLY A 48 7.62 -1.90 12.30
C GLY A 48 6.96 -2.39 13.58
N GLY A 49 7.70 -3.09 14.44
CA GLY A 49 7.24 -3.47 15.78
C GLY A 49 8.03 -2.80 16.88
N SER A 50 7.49 -2.84 18.09
CA SER A 50 8.10 -2.27 19.30
C SER A 50 9.50 -2.83 19.60
N ILE A 51 9.74 -4.10 19.28
CA ILE A 51 10.99 -4.82 19.57
C ILE A 51 11.94 -4.87 18.37
N THR A 52 11.41 -5.00 17.15
CA THR A 52 12.22 -5.06 15.94
C THR A 52 11.67 -4.03 14.95
N PRO A 53 12.36 -2.89 14.75
CA PRO A 53 11.92 -1.91 13.78
C PRO A 53 12.02 -2.49 12.36
N SER A 54 10.98 -2.29 11.56
CA SER A 54 11.10 -2.46 10.11
C SER A 54 11.98 -1.35 9.56
N ALA A 55 12.91 -1.68 8.67
CA ALA A 55 13.95 -0.76 8.23
C ALA A 55 13.41 0.53 7.57
N GLY A 56 13.83 1.68 8.09
CA GLY A 56 13.80 2.98 7.38
C GLY A 56 12.81 4.01 7.92
N GLN A 57 12.88 5.22 7.35
CA GLN A 57 11.87 6.25 7.56
C GLN A 57 10.57 5.86 6.87
N ALA A 58 9.44 6.36 7.39
CA ALA A 58 8.13 6.15 6.82
C ALA A 58 8.00 6.66 5.37
N GLY A 59 6.98 6.16 4.67
CA GLY A 59 6.61 6.63 3.33
C GLY A 59 6.83 5.60 2.21
N VAL A 60 6.64 6.07 0.99
CA VAL A 60 6.78 5.27 -0.23
C VAL A 60 8.22 5.30 -0.74
N ARG A 61 8.84 4.13 -0.90
CA ARG A 61 10.26 3.95 -1.22
C ARG A 61 10.49 2.94 -2.33
N ASN A 62 11.70 2.94 -2.86
CA ASN A 62 12.17 2.00 -3.87
C ASN A 62 11.25 1.89 -5.10
N VAL A 63 10.59 3.01 -5.46
CA VAL A 63 9.63 3.05 -6.56
C VAL A 63 10.36 2.82 -7.87
N ARG A 64 10.01 1.72 -8.55
CA ARG A 64 10.54 1.37 -9.87
C ARG A 64 9.40 1.14 -10.83
N PHE A 65 9.38 1.90 -11.91
CA PHE A 65 8.48 1.65 -13.03
C PHE A 65 9.22 0.94 -14.16
N SER A 66 8.70 -0.22 -14.58
CA SER A 66 9.15 -0.95 -15.76
C SER A 66 8.13 -0.76 -16.87
N ARG A 67 8.47 0.05 -17.88
CA ARG A 67 7.60 0.28 -19.05
C ARG A 67 7.34 -1.01 -19.84
N SER A 68 8.37 -1.82 -20.06
CA SER A 68 8.25 -3.07 -20.84
C SER A 68 7.39 -4.13 -20.15
N ARG A 69 7.40 -4.17 -18.81
CA ARG A 69 6.56 -5.09 -18.02
C ARG A 69 5.26 -4.44 -17.53
N ARG A 70 5.05 -3.15 -17.86
CA ARG A 70 3.94 -2.32 -17.35
C ARG A 70 3.73 -2.54 -15.84
N ARG A 71 4.82 -2.50 -15.07
CA ARG A 71 4.83 -2.84 -13.64
C ARG A 71 5.43 -1.72 -12.81
N ILE A 72 4.77 -1.38 -11.70
CA ILE A 72 5.35 -0.58 -10.63
C ILE A 72 5.68 -1.51 -9.46
N THR A 73 6.91 -1.41 -8.95
CA THR A 73 7.30 -1.99 -7.67
C THR A 73 7.54 -0.86 -6.68
N ALA A 74 6.98 -0.96 -5.47
CA ALA A 74 7.15 0.03 -4.41
C ALA A 74 7.24 -0.65 -3.03
N THR A 75 7.93 0.00 -2.11
CA THR A 75 7.93 -0.34 -0.69
C THR A 75 7.15 0.73 0.06
N VAL A 76 6.21 0.34 0.92
CA VAL A 76 5.53 1.26 1.84
C VAL A 76 6.01 0.90 3.24
N THR A 77 6.73 1.83 3.88
CA THR A 77 7.27 1.63 5.23
C THR A 77 6.45 2.41 6.24
N VAL A 78 6.05 1.77 7.33
CA VAL A 78 5.45 2.43 8.51
C VAL A 78 6.24 2.00 9.75
N PRO A 79 7.02 2.91 10.37
CA PRO A 79 7.83 2.60 11.53
C PRO A 79 6.96 2.39 12.78
N ALA A 80 7.52 1.70 13.77
CA ALA A 80 6.80 1.37 15.01
C ALA A 80 6.24 2.60 15.75
N ALA A 81 6.97 3.73 15.71
CA ALA A 81 6.55 4.98 16.35
C ALA A 81 5.28 5.60 15.75
N GLU A 82 4.97 5.33 14.47
CA GLU A 82 3.74 5.78 13.82
C GLU A 82 2.56 4.82 14.06
N LEU A 83 2.86 3.63 14.57
CA LEU A 83 1.90 2.56 14.85
C LEU A 83 1.51 2.50 16.33
N ASP A 84 1.93 3.48 17.14
CA ASP A 84 1.77 3.45 18.60
C ASP A 84 0.41 4.03 19.04
N ALA A 85 -0.30 3.23 19.84
CA ALA A 85 -1.46 3.44 20.73
C ALA A 85 -2.68 4.35 20.38
N ALA A 86 -2.57 5.34 19.48
CA ALA A 86 -3.64 6.31 19.23
C ALA A 86 -4.46 6.06 17.95
N THR A 87 -3.94 5.24 17.03
CA THR A 87 -4.54 5.00 15.71
C THR A 87 -4.61 3.51 15.45
N PRO A 88 -5.74 2.96 14.95
CA PRO A 88 -5.79 1.57 14.49
C PRO A 88 -4.63 1.31 13.52
N GLU A 89 -3.85 0.25 13.73
CA GLU A 89 -2.57 0.02 13.04
C GLU A 89 -2.65 0.13 11.51
N LEU A 90 -3.82 -0.22 10.94
CA LEU A 90 -4.07 -0.16 9.51
C LEU A 90 -4.39 1.25 9.00
N ASP A 91 -4.97 2.11 9.83
CA ASP A 91 -5.29 3.50 9.45
C ASP A 91 -4.01 4.34 9.30
N ALA A 92 -2.93 3.99 10.03
CA ALA A 92 -1.61 4.58 9.85
C ALA A 92 -1.02 4.35 8.45
N LEU A 93 -1.54 3.37 7.68
CA LEU A 93 -1.13 3.15 6.29
C LEU A 93 -1.74 4.14 5.31
N LEU A 94 -2.89 4.73 5.64
CA LEU A 94 -3.68 5.54 4.69
C LEU A 94 -2.89 6.70 4.07
N PRO A 95 -2.12 7.51 4.83
CA PRO A 95 -1.34 8.58 4.23
C PRO A 95 -0.32 8.06 3.21
N HIS A 96 0.32 6.93 3.52
CA HIS A 96 1.37 6.33 2.69
C HIS A 96 0.79 5.62 1.46
N LEU A 97 -0.41 5.04 1.57
CA LEU A 97 -1.14 4.48 0.43
C LEU A 97 -1.68 5.59 -0.49
N ALA A 98 -2.10 6.73 0.05
CA ALA A 98 -2.46 7.90 -0.74
C ALA A 98 -1.24 8.47 -1.51
N GLU A 99 -0.07 8.51 -0.88
CA GLU A 99 1.20 8.86 -1.55
C GLU A 99 1.52 7.87 -2.68
N LEU A 100 1.28 6.57 -2.46
CA LEU A 100 1.47 5.54 -3.48
C LEU A 100 0.51 5.74 -4.66
N ALA A 101 -0.75 6.05 -4.42
CA ALA A 101 -1.74 6.36 -5.47
C ALA A 101 -1.29 7.55 -6.33
N ALA A 102 -0.82 8.63 -5.69
CA ALA A 102 -0.28 9.79 -6.39
C ALA A 102 0.97 9.43 -7.22
N THR A 103 1.86 8.61 -6.66
CA THR A 103 3.05 8.11 -7.35
C THR A 103 2.70 7.29 -8.59
N VAL A 104 1.71 6.39 -8.48
CA VAL A 104 1.24 5.59 -9.62
C VAL A 104 0.71 6.48 -10.73
N ALA A 105 -0.20 7.42 -10.41
CA ALA A 105 -0.74 8.36 -11.38
C ALA A 105 0.36 9.19 -12.07
N SER A 106 1.34 9.67 -11.31
CA SER A 106 2.47 10.44 -11.85
C SER A 106 3.37 9.62 -12.78
N ARG A 107 3.64 8.34 -12.45
CA ARG A 107 4.57 7.50 -13.22
C ARG A 107 3.96 6.88 -14.47
N CYS A 108 2.65 6.61 -14.45
CA CYS A 108 1.94 6.02 -15.57
C CYS A 108 1.49 7.06 -16.61
N VAL A 109 1.41 8.34 -16.23
CA VAL A 109 0.99 9.47 -17.09
C VAL A 109 -0.29 9.14 -17.88
N PRO A 110 -1.38 8.75 -17.20
CA PRO A 110 -2.66 8.53 -17.86
C PRO A 110 -3.22 9.85 -18.38
N ALA A 111 -4.21 9.79 -19.29
CA ALA A 111 -4.90 10.99 -19.76
C ALA A 111 -5.57 11.78 -18.62
N GLU A 112 -6.04 11.08 -17.59
CA GLU A 112 -6.69 11.65 -16.41
C GLU A 112 -5.98 11.21 -15.11
N PRO A 113 -4.85 11.85 -14.74
CA PRO A 113 -4.06 11.45 -13.58
C PRO A 113 -4.81 11.62 -12.26
N ASP A 114 -5.65 12.65 -12.14
CA ASP A 114 -6.43 12.87 -10.93
C ASP A 114 -7.51 11.82 -10.70
N ALA A 115 -8.18 11.37 -11.77
CA ALA A 115 -9.17 10.31 -11.69
C ALA A 115 -8.54 8.98 -11.24
N VAL A 116 -7.38 8.62 -11.81
CA VAL A 116 -6.61 7.43 -11.40
C VAL A 116 -6.16 7.52 -9.95
N ARG A 117 -5.61 8.67 -9.53
CA ARG A 117 -5.20 8.90 -8.15
C ARG A 117 -6.38 8.73 -7.18
N ALA A 118 -7.52 9.36 -7.47
CA ALA A 118 -8.71 9.29 -6.63
C ALA A 118 -9.29 7.87 -6.56
N ALA A 119 -9.35 7.16 -7.68
CA ALA A 119 -9.82 5.78 -7.73
C ALA A 119 -8.95 4.85 -6.88
N LEU A 120 -7.62 4.96 -7.01
CA LEU A 120 -6.67 4.16 -6.21
C LEU A 120 -6.74 4.51 -4.72
N ALA A 121 -6.73 5.79 -4.37
CA ALA A 121 -6.85 6.23 -2.98
C ALA A 121 -8.14 5.72 -2.34
N GLY A 122 -9.28 5.85 -3.02
CA GLY A 122 -10.56 5.34 -2.53
C GLY A 122 -10.60 3.82 -2.39
N ALA A 123 -9.95 3.06 -3.28
CA ALA A 123 -9.80 1.62 -3.12
C ALA A 123 -8.94 1.24 -1.92
N PHE A 124 -7.86 1.97 -1.68
CA PHE A 124 -7.00 1.75 -0.51
C PHE A 124 -7.75 2.05 0.80
N GLU A 125 -8.52 3.13 0.86
CA GLU A 125 -9.36 3.47 2.00
C GLU A 125 -10.40 2.37 2.30
N ARG A 126 -11.12 1.89 1.28
CA ARG A 126 -12.09 0.80 1.45
C ARG A 126 -11.42 -0.50 1.89
N ALA A 127 -10.24 -0.81 1.35
CA ALA A 127 -9.51 -2.02 1.73
C ALA A 127 -9.04 -1.98 3.19
N VAL A 128 -8.51 -0.84 3.64
CA VAL A 128 -8.13 -0.63 5.05
C VAL A 128 -9.35 -0.71 5.96
N ALA A 129 -10.44 -0.01 5.62
CA ALA A 129 -11.68 -0.06 6.40
C ALA A 129 -12.29 -1.47 6.48
N ALA A 130 -12.21 -2.26 5.41
CA ALA A 130 -12.67 -3.65 5.41
C ALA A 130 -11.80 -4.54 6.29
N ALA A 131 -10.49 -4.30 6.32
CA ALA A 131 -9.56 -5.05 7.14
C ALA A 131 -9.61 -4.68 8.63
N ALA A 132 -9.96 -3.44 8.96
CA ALA A 132 -10.07 -2.94 10.33
C ALA A 132 -11.35 -3.35 11.08
N ARG A 133 -12.41 -3.80 10.38
CA ARG A 133 -13.70 -4.22 10.97
C ARG A 133 -13.70 -5.65 11.54
N ARG A 134 -12.52 -6.24 11.78
CA ARG A 134 -12.36 -7.62 12.26
C ARG A 134 -12.03 -7.70 13.74
#